data_AF-A0A409VWI9-F1
#
_entry.id   AF-A0A409VWI9-F1
#
_cell.length_a   1.000
_cell.length_b   1.000
_cell.length_c   1.000
_cell.angle_alpha   90.00
_cell.angle_beta   90.00
_cell.angle_gamma   90.00
#
_symmetry.space_group_name_H-M   'P 1'
#
loop_
_entity.id
_entity.type
_entity.pdbx_description
1 polymer ?
#
loop_
_entity_poly.entity_id
_entity_poly.type
_entity_poly.pdbx_seq_one_letter_code
_entity_poly.pdbx_strand_id
1 'polypeptide(L)'
;MDGDSKISTRKTSIEREETVQNILEAHLPPIPPNSELEEALNTLAEVVHILDIPDASFSSYSTAITRMSDRRFELSRSLNRLAQVETELKEHFASLKHEFDLLQHWNDALDPNSPHSIHPESAMMLERRKASVVRKAKEYHRELEILLGSQPLEVPVTLPHYLAQKEKNLQLEKSLKEKRAKIKAFQGLSPNLELARHELHLAREKQKGLFQLRERLLGKMAEGVA
;
A
#
# COMPACT_ATOMS: atom_id res chain seq x y z
N MET A 1 -33.77 1.57 -72.52
CA MET A 1 -33.56 0.12 -72.67
C MET A 1 -32.70 -0.32 -71.49
N ASP A 2 -32.96 -1.52 -70.96
CA ASP A 2 -32.33 -2.18 -69.78
C ASP A 2 -33.27 -2.30 -68.59
N GLY A 3 -34.00 -3.41 -68.52
CA GLY A 3 -34.97 -3.67 -67.45
C GLY A 3 -35.43 -5.11 -67.21
N ASP A 4 -34.95 -6.15 -67.90
CA ASP A 4 -35.59 -7.49 -67.84
C ASP A 4 -34.71 -8.70 -67.47
N SER A 5 -33.43 -8.54 -67.12
CA SER A 5 -32.54 -9.70 -66.92
C SER A 5 -32.48 -10.27 -65.48
N LYS A 6 -33.21 -9.71 -64.49
CA LYS A 6 -33.07 -10.11 -63.07
C LYS A 6 -34.10 -11.11 -62.53
N ILE A 7 -35.13 -11.47 -63.29
CA ILE A 7 -36.23 -12.35 -62.79
C ILE A 7 -35.97 -13.83 -63.12
N SER A 8 -35.14 -14.14 -64.12
CA SER A 8 -34.96 -15.52 -64.59
C SER A 8 -34.04 -16.39 -63.73
N THR A 9 -33.18 -15.81 -62.87
CA THR A 9 -32.24 -16.59 -62.03
C THR A 9 -32.80 -16.97 -60.66
N ARG A 10 -33.91 -16.37 -60.19
CA ARG A 10 -34.55 -16.73 -58.92
C ARG A 10 -35.41 -17.99 -59.01
N LYS A 11 -36.03 -18.28 -60.17
CA LYS A 11 -36.89 -19.48 -60.33
C LYS A 11 -36.10 -20.79 -60.34
N THR A 12 -34.89 -20.80 -60.90
CA THR A 12 -34.06 -22.01 -60.98
C THR A 12 -33.39 -22.41 -59.67
N SER A 13 -33.32 -21.52 -58.68
CA SER A 13 -32.77 -21.81 -57.35
C SER A 13 -33.81 -22.47 -56.44
N ILE A 14 -35.07 -22.06 -56.53
CA ILE A 14 -36.18 -22.59 -55.72
C ILE A 14 -36.50 -24.04 -56.12
N GLU A 15 -36.54 -24.34 -57.43
CA GLU A 15 -36.80 -25.71 -57.92
C GLU A 15 -35.66 -26.69 -57.57
N ARG A 16 -34.42 -26.20 -57.43
CA ARG A 16 -33.29 -27.04 -57.01
C ARG A 16 -33.33 -27.36 -55.51
N GLU A 17 -33.74 -26.44 -54.66
CA GLU A 17 -33.89 -26.70 -53.22
C GLU A 17 -35.02 -27.70 -52.93
N GLU A 18 -36.15 -27.62 -53.64
CA GLU A 18 -37.27 -28.57 -53.50
C GLU A 18 -36.88 -30.00 -53.92
N THR A 19 -36.06 -30.17 -54.97
CA THR A 19 -35.60 -31.51 -55.38
C THR A 19 -34.61 -32.14 -54.40
N VAL A 20 -33.79 -31.34 -53.71
CA VAL A 20 -32.82 -31.85 -52.73
C VAL A 20 -33.51 -32.27 -51.43
N GLN A 21 -34.55 -31.55 -50.98
CA GLN A 21 -35.36 -31.94 -49.82
C GLN A 21 -36.11 -33.26 -50.06
N ASN A 22 -36.72 -33.42 -51.23
CA ASN A 22 -37.45 -34.65 -51.59
C ASN A 22 -36.54 -35.89 -51.72
N ILE A 23 -35.26 -35.72 -52.10
CA ILE A 23 -34.29 -36.82 -52.18
C ILE A 23 -33.79 -37.22 -50.78
N LEU A 24 -33.62 -36.26 -49.86
CA LEU A 24 -33.19 -36.54 -48.49
C LEU A 24 -34.27 -37.27 -47.68
N GLU A 25 -35.55 -36.88 -47.83
CA GLU A 25 -36.68 -37.55 -47.16
C GLU A 25 -36.89 -38.99 -47.65
N ALA A 26 -36.54 -39.30 -48.90
CA ALA A 26 -36.73 -40.62 -49.48
C ALA A 26 -35.69 -41.67 -49.06
N HIS A 27 -34.61 -41.30 -48.37
CA HIS A 27 -33.48 -42.21 -48.06
C HIS A 27 -33.19 -42.39 -46.57
N LEU A 28 -33.98 -41.79 -45.68
CA LEU A 28 -33.87 -42.01 -44.24
C LEU A 28 -34.88 -43.05 -43.77
N PRO A 29 -34.45 -44.17 -43.15
CA PRO A 29 -35.38 -45.14 -42.60
C PRO A 29 -36.23 -44.49 -41.49
N PRO A 30 -37.53 -44.82 -41.39
CA PRO A 30 -38.40 -44.26 -40.35
C PRO A 30 -37.85 -44.64 -38.98
N ILE A 31 -37.51 -43.62 -38.19
CA ILE A 31 -36.98 -43.79 -36.84
C ILE A 31 -38.12 -44.37 -35.98
N PRO A 32 -37.90 -45.48 -35.24
CA PRO A 32 -38.93 -46.03 -34.38
C PRO A 32 -39.25 -45.06 -33.22
N PRO A 33 -40.54 -44.82 -32.91
CA PRO A 33 -41.04 -43.72 -32.06
C PRO A 33 -40.84 -43.91 -30.55
N ASN A 34 -39.72 -44.53 -30.15
CA ASN A 34 -39.31 -44.77 -28.76
C ASN A 34 -37.84 -45.19 -28.69
N SER A 35 -37.03 -44.76 -29.65
CA SER A 35 -35.60 -45.08 -29.66
C SER A 35 -34.83 -44.05 -28.83
N GLU A 36 -33.79 -44.51 -28.14
CA GLU A 36 -32.77 -43.66 -27.50
C GLU A 36 -32.25 -42.55 -28.44
N LEU A 37 -32.39 -42.76 -29.75
CA LEU A 37 -32.05 -41.85 -30.81
C LEU A 37 -32.95 -40.60 -30.85
N GLU A 38 -34.27 -40.72 -30.58
CA GLU A 38 -35.17 -39.57 -30.50
C GLU A 38 -34.90 -38.71 -29.27
N GLU A 39 -34.58 -39.33 -28.13
CA GLU A 39 -34.16 -38.61 -26.92
C GLU A 39 -32.83 -37.88 -27.16
N ALA A 40 -31.87 -38.53 -27.83
CA ALA A 40 -30.61 -37.91 -28.23
C ALA A 40 -30.81 -36.75 -29.23
N LEU A 41 -31.77 -36.86 -30.16
CA LEU A 41 -32.08 -35.81 -31.13
C LEU A 41 -32.77 -34.61 -30.48
N ASN A 42 -33.71 -34.86 -29.55
CA ASN A 42 -34.37 -33.81 -28.79
C ASN A 42 -33.39 -33.05 -27.90
N THR A 43 -32.52 -33.76 -27.19
CA THR A 43 -31.46 -33.13 -26.38
C THR A 43 -30.49 -32.33 -27.24
N LEU A 44 -30.13 -32.82 -28.44
CA LEU A 44 -29.30 -32.06 -29.38
C LEU A 44 -30.02 -30.81 -29.89
N ALA A 45 -31.31 -30.90 -30.21
CA ALA A 45 -32.13 -29.76 -30.64
C ALA A 45 -32.26 -28.70 -29.55
N GLU A 46 -32.46 -29.11 -28.29
CA GLU A 46 -32.45 -28.21 -27.13
C GLU A 46 -31.08 -27.55 -26.97
N VAL A 47 -29.98 -28.30 -27.08
CA VAL A 47 -28.62 -27.74 -27.02
C VAL A 47 -28.38 -26.74 -28.15
N VAL A 48 -28.78 -27.05 -29.38
CA VAL A 48 -28.68 -26.13 -30.53
C VAL A 48 -29.48 -24.85 -30.28
N HIS A 49 -30.68 -24.96 -29.71
CA HIS A 49 -31.52 -23.83 -29.38
C HIS A 49 -30.91 -22.95 -28.27
N ILE A 50 -30.40 -23.57 -27.20
CA ILE A 50 -29.74 -22.87 -26.08
C ILE A 50 -28.45 -22.16 -26.55
N LEU A 51 -27.72 -22.79 -27.46
CA LEU A 51 -26.48 -22.26 -28.02
C LEU A 51 -26.70 -21.22 -29.14
N ASP A 52 -27.96 -21.03 -29.56
CA ASP A 52 -28.35 -20.11 -30.63
C ASP A 52 -27.53 -20.35 -31.91
N ILE A 53 -27.39 -21.63 -32.30
CA ILE A 53 -26.59 -22.02 -33.46
C ILE A 53 -27.47 -21.95 -34.71
N PRO A 54 -27.14 -21.08 -35.69
CA PRO A 54 -28.00 -20.85 -36.85
C PRO A 54 -28.06 -22.04 -37.82
N ASP A 55 -26.96 -22.81 -37.92
CA ASP A 55 -26.83 -23.92 -38.87
C ASP A 55 -26.09 -25.11 -38.24
N ALA A 56 -26.42 -26.34 -38.64
CA ALA A 56 -25.73 -27.57 -38.24
C ALA A 56 -24.31 -27.73 -38.86
N SER A 57 -23.68 -26.64 -39.26
CA SER A 57 -22.32 -26.66 -39.82
C SER A 57 -21.28 -26.84 -38.72
N PHE A 58 -20.21 -27.59 -39.00
CA PHE A 58 -19.09 -27.76 -38.07
C PHE A 58 -18.48 -26.41 -37.62
N SER A 59 -18.44 -25.42 -38.53
CA SER A 59 -17.96 -24.08 -38.22
C SER A 59 -18.85 -23.39 -37.19
N SER A 60 -20.17 -23.47 -37.34
CA SER A 60 -21.13 -22.87 -36.41
C SER A 60 -20.99 -23.48 -35.01
N TYR A 61 -20.90 -24.82 -34.90
CA TYR A 61 -20.64 -25.50 -33.63
C TYR A 61 -19.32 -25.08 -32.99
N SER A 62 -18.23 -25.07 -33.77
CA SER A 62 -16.91 -24.67 -33.27
C SER A 62 -16.90 -23.22 -32.76
N THR A 63 -17.59 -22.30 -33.47
CA THR A 63 -17.74 -20.91 -33.03
C THR A 63 -18.59 -20.77 -31.76
N ALA A 64 -19.65 -21.58 -31.61
CA ALA A 64 -20.47 -21.58 -30.39
C ALA A 64 -19.69 -22.12 -29.19
N ILE A 65 -18.93 -23.21 -29.36
CA ILE A 65 -18.09 -23.79 -28.31
C ILE A 65 -17.00 -22.80 -27.88
N THR A 66 -16.30 -22.17 -28.84
CA THR A 66 -15.29 -21.14 -28.52
C THR A 66 -15.92 -19.96 -27.78
N ARG A 67 -17.05 -19.42 -28.27
CA ARG A 67 -17.80 -18.35 -27.59
C ARG A 67 -18.23 -18.72 -26.17
N MET A 68 -18.71 -19.94 -25.95
CA MET A 68 -19.05 -20.42 -24.61
C MET A 68 -17.81 -20.50 -23.72
N SER A 69 -16.71 -21.02 -24.25
CA SER A 69 -15.46 -21.13 -23.49
C SER A 69 -14.94 -19.75 -23.10
N ASP A 70 -14.99 -18.77 -24.00
CA ASP A 70 -14.61 -17.38 -23.75
C ASP A 70 -15.48 -16.76 -22.66
N ARG A 71 -16.81 -16.88 -22.78
CA ARG A 71 -17.76 -16.41 -21.74
C ARG A 71 -17.49 -17.07 -20.39
N ARG A 72 -17.18 -18.36 -20.36
CA ARG A 72 -16.82 -19.08 -19.13
C ARG A 72 -15.54 -18.51 -18.52
N PHE A 73 -14.52 -18.23 -19.33
CA PHE A 73 -13.28 -17.62 -18.86
C PHE A 73 -13.48 -16.19 -18.38
N GLU A 74 -14.29 -15.39 -19.08
CA GLU A 74 -14.67 -14.04 -18.66
C GLU A 74 -15.41 -14.05 -17.32
N LEU A 75 -16.40 -14.93 -17.16
CA LEU A 75 -17.13 -15.12 -15.91
C LEU A 75 -16.18 -15.55 -14.79
N SER A 76 -15.32 -16.56 -15.03
CA SER A 76 -14.33 -17.02 -14.05
C SER A 76 -13.38 -15.89 -13.63
N ARG A 77 -12.91 -15.08 -14.59
CA ARG A 77 -12.08 -13.91 -14.31
C ARG A 77 -12.82 -12.86 -13.49
N SER A 78 -14.08 -12.58 -13.81
CA SER A 78 -14.90 -11.62 -13.06
C SER A 78 -15.18 -12.11 -11.64
N LEU A 79 -15.44 -13.40 -11.44
CA LEU A 79 -15.64 -14.03 -10.14
C LEU A 79 -14.37 -13.93 -9.29
N ASN A 80 -13.21 -14.27 -9.85
CA ASN A 80 -11.93 -14.14 -9.15
C ASN A 80 -11.64 -12.68 -8.75
N ARG A 81 -11.94 -11.72 -9.65
CA ARG A 81 -11.80 -10.29 -9.33
C ARG A 81 -12.75 -9.86 -8.20
N LEU A 82 -13.99 -10.33 -8.22
CA LEU A 82 -14.96 -10.03 -7.18
C LEU A 82 -14.55 -10.63 -5.83
N ALA A 83 -14.03 -11.86 -5.82
CA ALA A 83 -13.49 -12.51 -4.63
C ALA A 83 -12.31 -11.72 -4.05
N GLN A 84 -11.41 -11.21 -4.90
CA GLN A 84 -10.31 -10.35 -4.47
C GLN A 84 -10.83 -9.04 -3.85
N VAL A 85 -11.76 -8.35 -4.50
CA VAL A 85 -12.36 -7.12 -3.96
C VAL A 85 -13.08 -7.39 -2.64
N GLU A 86 -13.73 -8.54 -2.49
CA GLU A 86 -14.36 -8.95 -1.23
C GLU A 86 -13.33 -9.12 -0.12
N THR A 87 -12.18 -9.74 -0.40
CA THR A 87 -11.09 -9.86 0.59
C THR A 87 -10.53 -8.51 0.98
N GLU A 88 -10.28 -7.61 0.04
CA GLU A 88 -9.79 -6.25 0.30
C GLU A 88 -10.80 -5.45 1.16
N LEU A 89 -12.10 -5.55 0.86
CA LEU A 89 -13.15 -4.91 1.66
C LEU A 89 -13.23 -5.47 3.08
N LYS A 90 -13.05 -6.79 3.27
CA LYS A 90 -12.99 -7.40 4.61
C LYS A 90 -11.78 -6.92 5.41
N GLU A 91 -10.63 -6.78 4.76
CA GLU A 91 -9.42 -6.23 5.38
C GLU A 91 -9.61 -4.76 5.79
N HIS A 92 -10.13 -3.92 4.88
CA HIS A 92 -10.45 -2.53 5.19
C HIS A 92 -11.48 -2.41 6.31
N PHE A 93 -12.51 -3.25 6.31
CA PHE A 93 -13.51 -3.27 7.38
C PHE A 93 -12.88 -3.65 8.73
N ALA A 94 -12.00 -4.65 8.76
CA ALA A 94 -11.28 -5.03 9.98
C ALA A 94 -10.37 -3.90 10.49
N SER A 95 -9.67 -3.20 9.59
CA SER A 95 -8.86 -2.03 9.92
C SER A 95 -9.70 -0.90 10.49
N LEU A 96 -10.81 -0.55 9.83
CA LEU A 96 -11.72 0.50 10.29
C LEU A 96 -12.35 0.15 11.64
N LYS A 97 -12.70 -1.12 11.86
CA LYS A 97 -13.20 -1.57 13.15
C LYS A 97 -12.15 -1.39 14.25
N HIS A 98 -10.90 -1.76 13.99
CA HIS A 98 -9.82 -1.56 14.94
C HIS A 98 -9.57 -0.07 15.25
N GLU A 99 -9.58 0.79 14.22
CA GLU A 99 -9.46 2.24 14.41
C GLU A 99 -10.63 2.81 15.20
N PHE A 100 -11.86 2.35 14.94
CA PHE A 100 -13.04 2.73 15.70
C PHE A 100 -12.93 2.33 17.17
N ASP A 101 -12.54 1.08 17.45
CA ASP A 101 -12.33 0.58 18.81
C ASP A 101 -11.24 1.40 19.53
N LEU A 102 -10.18 1.78 18.82
CA LEU A 102 -9.11 2.63 19.33
C LEU A 102 -9.61 4.05 19.64
N LEU A 103 -10.40 4.64 18.74
CA LEU A 103 -11.04 5.94 18.98
C LEU A 103 -11.98 5.88 20.17
N GLN A 104 -12.77 4.82 20.31
CA GLN A 104 -13.64 4.60 21.46
C GLN A 104 -12.83 4.50 22.75
N HIS A 105 -11.76 3.68 22.76
CA HIS A 105 -10.84 3.59 23.88
C HIS A 105 -10.24 4.96 24.26
N TRP A 106 -9.79 5.75 23.28
CA TRP A 106 -9.26 7.09 23.55
C TRP A 106 -10.34 8.05 24.03
N ASN A 107 -11.56 7.94 23.53
CA ASN A 107 -12.68 8.74 24.00
C ASN A 107 -13.00 8.41 25.46
N ASP A 108 -13.01 7.13 25.82
CA ASP A 108 -13.22 6.65 27.19
C ASP A 108 -12.06 7.02 28.12
N ALA A 109 -10.82 7.04 27.61
CA ALA A 109 -9.63 7.44 28.37
C ALA A 109 -9.50 8.96 28.55
N LEU A 110 -10.13 9.74 27.67
CA LEU A 110 -10.15 11.21 27.71
C LEU A 110 -11.40 11.77 28.38
N ASP A 111 -12.47 10.98 28.53
CA ASP A 111 -13.67 11.41 29.24
C ASP A 111 -13.33 11.62 30.72
N PRO A 112 -13.44 12.87 31.24
CA PRO A 112 -13.13 13.16 32.64
C PRO A 112 -14.08 12.45 33.62
N ASN A 113 -15.25 11.97 33.15
CA ASN A 113 -16.20 11.24 33.98
C ASN A 113 -15.99 9.72 33.95
N SER A 114 -15.09 9.23 33.08
CA SER A 114 -14.80 7.80 32.96
C SER A 114 -13.88 7.34 34.10
N PRO A 115 -14.17 6.17 34.72
CA PRO A 115 -13.32 5.61 35.77
C PRO A 115 -11.96 5.15 35.26
N HIS A 116 -11.73 5.12 33.94
CA HIS A 116 -10.48 4.68 33.31
C HIS A 116 -9.67 5.86 32.72
N SER A 117 -10.01 7.10 33.10
CA SER A 117 -9.27 8.27 32.67
C SER A 117 -7.80 8.21 33.11
N ILE A 118 -6.89 8.37 32.14
CA ILE A 118 -5.43 8.34 32.35
C ILE A 118 -4.96 9.59 33.10
N HIS A 119 -5.76 10.67 33.05
CA HIS A 119 -5.46 11.93 33.70
C HIS A 119 -6.71 12.43 34.43
N PRO A 120 -6.79 12.35 35.78
CA PRO A 120 -7.81 13.06 36.56
C PRO A 120 -7.58 14.59 36.56
N GLU A 121 -6.99 15.12 35.49
CA GLU A 121 -6.77 16.53 35.31
C GLU A 121 -8.12 17.23 35.12
N SER A 122 -8.31 18.34 35.85
CA SER A 122 -9.49 19.20 35.71
C SER A 122 -9.70 19.55 34.22
N ALA A 123 -10.94 19.48 33.73
CA ALA A 123 -11.32 19.77 32.34
C ALA A 123 -10.70 21.08 31.80
N MET A 124 -10.43 22.04 32.68
CA MET A 124 -9.73 23.29 32.37
C MET A 124 -8.29 23.10 31.86
N MET A 125 -7.53 22.15 32.41
CA MET A 125 -6.16 21.84 31.96
C MET A 125 -6.16 21.17 30.58
N LEU A 126 -7.13 20.30 30.34
CA LEU A 126 -7.30 19.63 29.04
C LEU A 126 -7.62 20.64 27.93
N GLU A 127 -8.53 21.58 28.20
CA GLU A 127 -8.86 22.68 27.27
C GLU A 127 -7.66 23.60 27.01
N ARG A 128 -6.88 23.93 28.04
CA ARG A 128 -5.63 24.69 27.86
C ARG A 128 -4.63 23.95 26.98
N ARG A 129 -4.48 22.63 27.17
CA ARG A 129 -3.60 21.80 26.34
C ARG A 129 -4.09 21.75 24.89
N LYS A 130 -5.38 21.51 24.66
CA LYS A 130 -6.02 21.54 23.34
C LYS A 130 -5.78 22.88 22.64
N ALA A 131 -6.00 24.00 23.33
CA ALA A 131 -5.75 25.33 22.81
C ALA A 131 -4.26 25.53 22.42
N SER A 132 -3.32 25.05 23.24
CA SER A 132 -1.89 25.15 22.91
C SER A 132 -1.48 24.31 21.70
N VAL A 133 -2.04 23.11 21.54
CA VAL A 133 -1.82 22.26 20.37
C VAL A 133 -2.40 22.91 19.11
N VAL A 134 -3.64 23.41 19.17
CA VAL A 134 -4.29 24.10 18.04
C VAL A 134 -3.48 25.34 17.65
N ARG A 135 -2.97 26.10 18.62
CA ARG A 135 -2.12 27.26 18.36
C ARG A 135 -0.83 26.85 17.62
N LYS A 136 -0.13 25.81 18.08
CA LYS A 136 1.06 25.29 17.39
C LYS A 136 0.76 24.75 16.00
N ALA A 137 -0.37 24.06 15.83
CA ALA A 137 -0.79 23.58 14.51
C ALA A 137 -1.01 24.73 13.53
N LYS A 138 -1.63 25.82 13.99
CA LYS A 138 -1.79 27.06 13.19
C LYS A 138 -0.45 27.73 12.89
N GLU A 139 0.48 27.74 13.85
CA GLU A 139 1.85 28.26 13.64
C GLU A 139 2.57 27.45 12.55
N TYR A 140 2.57 26.11 12.62
CA TYR A 140 3.16 25.27 11.59
C TYR A 140 2.47 25.37 10.23
N HIS A 141 1.15 25.52 10.21
CA HIS A 141 0.43 25.73 8.96
C HIS A 141 0.86 27.03 8.28
N ARG A 142 1.01 28.12 9.04
CA ARG A 142 1.53 29.40 8.53
C ARG A 142 2.98 29.27 8.06
N GLU A 143 3.82 28.56 8.80
CA GLU A 143 5.20 28.29 8.37
C GLU A 143 5.23 27.52 7.04
N LEU A 144 4.38 26.52 6.88
CA LEU A 144 4.23 25.80 5.62
C LEU A 144 3.74 26.71 4.49
N GLU A 145 2.73 27.55 4.72
CA GLU A 145 2.27 28.53 3.73
C GLU A 145 3.39 29.50 3.32
N ILE A 146 4.21 29.96 4.27
CA ILE A 146 5.37 30.83 3.99
C ILE A 146 6.42 30.08 3.17
N LEU A 147 6.71 28.82 3.51
CA LEU A 147 7.65 28.00 2.75
C LEU A 147 7.16 27.73 1.33
N LEU A 148 5.87 27.43 1.18
CA LEU A 148 5.22 27.23 -0.12
C LEU A 148 5.15 28.51 -0.95
N GLY A 149 4.97 29.67 -0.32
CA GLY A 149 4.97 30.97 -0.98
C GLY A 149 6.38 31.44 -1.39
N SER A 150 7.42 30.99 -0.68
CA SER A 150 8.82 31.35 -0.96
C SER A 150 9.54 30.38 -1.89
N GLN A 151 9.06 29.13 -2.00
CA GLN A 151 9.56 28.13 -2.94
C GLN A 151 8.40 27.47 -3.70
N PRO A 152 8.32 27.59 -5.03
CA PRO A 152 7.34 26.82 -5.80
C PRO A 152 7.58 25.32 -5.58
N LEU A 153 6.49 24.58 -5.33
CA LEU A 153 6.50 23.14 -5.00
C LEU A 153 7.17 22.27 -6.08
N GLU A 154 7.33 22.81 -7.28
CA GLU A 154 7.87 22.15 -8.47
C GLU A 154 9.24 22.69 -8.87
N VAL A 155 10.17 22.89 -7.93
CA VAL A 155 11.58 22.96 -8.33
C VAL A 155 12.01 21.52 -8.63
N PRO A 156 12.26 21.13 -9.91
CA PRO A 156 12.77 19.80 -10.19
C PRO A 156 14.08 19.64 -9.44
N VAL A 157 14.09 18.76 -8.45
CA VAL A 157 15.27 18.50 -7.61
C VAL A 157 16.38 17.99 -8.53
N THR A 158 17.21 18.93 -9.00
CA THR A 158 18.29 18.61 -9.90
C THR A 158 19.40 18.01 -9.06
N LEU A 159 20.06 16.96 -9.56
CA LEU A 159 21.13 16.25 -8.85
C LEU A 159 22.19 17.15 -8.17
N PRO A 160 22.62 18.29 -8.77
CA PRO A 160 23.52 19.24 -8.11
C PRO A 160 22.93 19.91 -6.87
N HIS A 161 21.62 20.23 -6.86
CA HIS A 161 20.94 20.81 -5.71
C HIS A 161 20.89 19.84 -4.54
N TYR A 162 20.59 18.56 -4.82
CA TYR A 162 20.62 17.50 -3.82
C TYR A 162 22.02 17.32 -3.23
N LEU A 163 23.07 17.32 -4.06
CA LEU A 163 24.46 17.21 -3.57
C LEU A 163 24.84 18.41 -2.69
N ALA A 164 24.51 19.62 -3.10
CA ALA A 164 24.74 20.83 -2.30
C ALA A 164 24.00 20.77 -0.96
N GLN A 165 22.75 20.29 -0.94
CA GLN A 165 21.98 20.11 0.28
C GLN A 165 22.59 19.04 1.20
N LYS A 166 23.06 17.93 0.63
CA LYS A 166 23.76 16.87 1.37
C LYS A 166 25.04 17.38 2.02
N GLU A 167 25.82 18.20 1.32
CA GLU A 167 27.03 18.80 1.85
C GLU A 167 26.72 19.78 3.00
N LYS A 168 25.70 20.63 2.85
CA LYS A 168 25.22 21.51 3.92
C LYS A 168 24.79 20.72 5.16
N ASN A 169 24.01 19.65 4.98
CA ASN A 169 23.59 18.80 6.08
C ASN A 169 24.78 18.17 6.82
N LEU A 170 25.79 17.70 6.07
CA LEU A 170 27.02 17.13 6.65
C LEU A 170 27.82 18.18 7.44
N GLN A 171 27.90 19.41 6.96
CA GLN A 171 28.52 20.52 7.69
C GLN A 171 27.76 20.84 8.99
N LEU A 172 26.43 20.86 8.93
CA LEU A 172 25.58 21.08 10.11
C LEU A 172 25.75 19.96 11.13
N GLU A 173 25.79 18.70 10.71
CA GLU A 173 26.02 17.55 11.59
C GLU A 173 27.38 17.62 12.29
N LYS A 174 28.45 17.99 11.57
CA LYS A 174 29.77 18.22 12.17
C LYS A 174 29.71 19.31 13.23
N SER A 175 29.09 20.44 12.92
CA SER A 175 28.94 21.56 13.87
C SER A 175 28.13 21.17 15.11
N LEU A 176 27.07 20.36 14.94
CA LEU A 176 26.27 19.84 16.04
C LEU A 176 27.05 18.85 16.90
N LYS A 177 27.87 18.01 16.28
CA LYS A 177 28.75 17.07 16.99
C LYS A 177 29.78 17.81 17.84
N GLU A 178 30.40 18.86 17.32
CA GLU A 178 31.32 19.71 18.07
C GLU A 178 30.64 20.43 19.22
N LYS A 179 29.46 21.03 19.00
CA LYS A 179 28.68 21.68 20.06
C LYS A 179 28.27 20.69 21.15
N ARG A 180 27.83 19.49 20.77
CA ARG A 180 27.48 18.42 21.73
C ARG A 180 28.72 17.95 22.50
N ALA A 181 29.88 17.82 21.85
CA ALA A 181 31.12 17.47 22.52
C ALA A 181 31.55 18.54 23.53
N LYS A 182 31.42 19.83 23.17
CA LYS A 182 31.65 20.95 24.10
C LYS A 182 30.70 20.88 25.30
N ILE A 183 29.39 20.74 25.07
CA ILE A 183 28.40 20.63 26.15
C ILE A 183 28.71 19.44 27.07
N LYS A 184 29.04 18.28 26.51
CA LYS A 184 29.44 17.09 27.29
C LYS A 184 30.72 17.33 28.10
N ALA A 185 31.70 18.03 27.55
CA ALA A 185 32.91 18.39 28.27
C ALA A 185 32.62 19.32 29.46
N PHE A 186 31.56 20.12 29.39
CA PHE A 186 31.11 21.00 30.48
C PHE A 186 30.02 20.39 31.38
N GLN A 187 29.46 19.23 31.05
CA GLN A 187 28.52 18.52 31.92
C GLN A 187 29.28 17.99 33.14
N GLY A 188 29.03 18.61 34.30
CA GLY A 188 29.64 18.24 35.58
C GLY A 188 30.66 19.26 36.11
N LEU A 189 31.02 20.29 35.34
CA LEU A 189 31.77 21.43 35.90
C LEU A 189 30.82 22.36 36.65
N SER A 190 31.32 22.92 37.76
CA SER A 190 30.59 23.94 38.50
C SER A 190 30.35 25.16 37.61
N PRO A 191 29.17 25.83 37.69
CA PRO A 191 28.86 27.02 36.89
C PRO A 191 29.88 28.17 37.06
N ASN A 192 30.63 28.15 38.17
CA ASN A 192 31.67 29.14 38.48
C ASN A 192 33.03 28.67 37.99
N LEU A 193 33.51 29.27 36.88
CA LEU A 193 34.79 28.94 36.25
C LEU A 193 35.99 29.04 37.20
N GLU A 194 35.97 29.99 38.14
CA GLU A 194 37.07 30.16 39.11
C GLU A 194 37.12 29.03 40.14
N LEU A 195 35.96 28.50 40.55
CA LEU A 195 35.89 27.35 41.46
C LEU A 195 36.45 26.10 40.76
N ALA A 196 36.03 25.86 39.53
CA ALA A 196 36.55 24.77 38.70
C ALA A 196 38.07 24.86 38.47
N ARG A 197 38.61 26.07 38.27
CA ARG A 197 40.07 26.28 38.16
C ARG A 197 40.80 25.93 39.45
N HIS A 198 40.25 26.32 40.59
CA HIS A 198 40.84 26.00 41.89
C HIS A 198 40.81 24.50 42.20
N GLU A 199 39.67 23.83 41.95
CA GLU A 199 39.53 22.38 42.10
C GLU A 199 40.50 21.61 41.19
N LEU A 200 40.67 22.07 39.95
CA LEU A 200 41.63 21.49 39.02
C LEU A 200 43.08 21.66 39.51
N HIS A 201 43.42 22.81 40.08
CA HIS A 201 44.74 23.04 40.67
C HIS A 201 45.01 22.07 41.83
N LEU A 202 44.05 21.95 42.76
CA LEU A 202 44.13 21.01 43.89
C LEU A 202 44.24 19.55 43.42
N ALA A 203 43.48 19.16 42.40
CA ALA A 203 43.55 17.81 41.83
C ALA A 203 44.94 17.52 41.23
N ARG A 204 45.56 18.49 40.55
CA ARG A 204 46.93 18.37 40.01
C ARG A 204 47.98 18.25 41.09
N GLU A 205 47.87 19.02 42.17
CA GLU A 205 48.78 18.92 43.32
C GLU A 205 48.70 17.53 43.98
N LYS A 206 47.48 17.04 44.23
CA LYS A 206 47.26 15.68 44.75
C LYS A 206 47.83 14.61 43.83
N GLN A 207 47.61 14.73 42.52
CA GLN A 207 48.16 13.80 41.53
C GLN A 207 49.69 13.79 41.55
N LYS A 208 50.33 14.97 41.62
CA LYS A 208 51.79 15.09 41.74
C LYS A 208 52.30 14.44 43.02
N GLY A 209 51.61 14.64 44.15
CA GLY A 209 51.94 13.98 45.42
C GLY A 209 51.87 12.46 45.34
N LEU A 210 50.82 11.92 44.72
CA LEU A 210 50.68 10.48 44.47
C LEU A 210 51.78 9.94 43.55
N PHE A 211 52.18 10.70 42.53
CA PHE A 211 53.26 10.31 41.62
C PHE A 211 54.61 10.21 42.36
N GLN A 212 54.94 11.21 43.18
CA GLN A 212 56.15 11.19 44.01
C GLN A 212 56.14 10.04 45.01
N LEU A 213 54.98 9.74 45.61
CA LEU A 213 54.85 8.61 46.53
C LEU A 213 55.05 7.27 45.81
N ARG A 214 54.47 7.12 44.61
CA ARG A 214 54.71 5.96 43.74
C ARG A 214 56.19 5.81 43.40
N GLU A 215 56.87 6.87 43.01
CA GLU A 215 58.31 6.84 42.71
C GLU A 215 59.14 6.42 43.93
N ARG A 216 58.83 6.96 45.11
CA ARG A 216 59.51 6.55 46.36
C ARG A 216 59.30 5.08 46.70
N LEU A 217 58.07 4.58 46.53
CA LEU A 217 57.77 3.16 46.77
C LEU A 217 58.50 2.26 45.78
N LEU A 218 58.49 2.62 44.49
CA LEU A 218 59.25 1.89 43.47
C LEU A 218 60.75 1.91 43.75
N GLY A 219 61.30 3.04 44.20
CA GLY A 219 62.70 3.14 44.64
C GLY A 219 63.01 2.19 45.80
N LYS A 220 62.19 2.18 46.85
CA LYS A 220 62.37 1.26 48.00
C LYS A 220 62.25 -0.22 47.60
N MET A 221 61.38 -0.55 46.65
CA MET A 221 61.27 -1.92 46.15
C MET A 221 62.50 -2.34 45.35
N ALA A 222 63.10 -1.43 44.58
CA ALA A 222 64.34 -1.71 43.84
C ALA A 222 65.54 -1.90 44.77
N GLU A 223 65.62 -1.10 45.85
CA GLU A 223 66.68 -1.21 46.86
C GLU A 223 66.61 -2.51 47.69
N GLY A 224 65.40 -3.05 47.92
CA GLY A 224 65.22 -4.29 48.70
C GLY A 224 65.45 -5.60 47.94
N VAL A 225 65.71 -5.54 46.63
CA VAL A 225 65.96 -6.71 45.76
C VAL A 225 67.45 -6.88 45.43
N ALA A 226 68.29 -5.88 45.74
CA ALA A 226 69.75 -5.93 45.65
C ALA A 226 70.37 -6.44 46.95
#